data_AF-A0A1H8XP52-F1
#
_entry.id   AF-A0A1H8XP52-F1
#
_cell.length_a   1.000
_cell.length_b   1.000
_cell.length_c   1.000
_cell.angle_alpha   90.00
_cell.angle_beta   90.00
_cell.angle_gamma   90.00
#
_symmetry.space_group_name_H-M   'P 1'
#
loop_
_entity.id
_entity.type
_entity.pdbx_description
1 polymer ?
#
loop_
_entity_poly.entity_id
_entity_poly.type
_entity_poly.pdbx_seq_one_letter_code
_entity_poly.pdbx_strand_id
1 'polypeptide(L)'
;MCRFTDAVPSINEAHAINALVMRARLWQFRFITADGEAEKALATKSFSEMDAALGERMARYRGLISSPAEEEIFGSLSARIVAFRADWARLKGLPGQAEIDAYFRGPMNATYRATIDTAGKLVALDAVAMLAVLVLVTLATVLFCLVRVVRPHDRRDALPGLALGPDIPIGMRCAATGQRLTQRPQRSTLWDRDFAIAEQAWLQRMCDSSATRASAEQSFRTARASLGRVAPQR
;
A
#
# COMPACT_ATOMS: atom_id res chain seq x y z
N MET A 1 6.00 -10.51 26.33
CA MET A 1 6.21 -9.06 26.51
C MET A 1 6.39 -8.47 25.11
N CYS A 2 5.37 -7.83 24.53
CA CYS A 2 5.52 -7.14 23.25
C CYS A 2 6.36 -5.88 23.48
N ARG A 3 7.45 -5.72 22.72
CA ARG A 3 8.24 -4.49 22.76
C ARG A 3 7.49 -3.43 21.97
N PHE A 4 6.90 -2.47 22.68
CA PHE A 4 6.21 -1.32 22.08
C PHE A 4 7.08 -0.51 21.09
N THR A 5 8.41 -0.65 21.15
CA THR A 5 9.35 -0.01 20.22
C THR A 5 9.23 -0.52 18.78
N ASP A 6 8.63 -1.69 18.57
CA ASP A 6 8.69 -2.39 17.29
C ASP A 6 7.43 -2.12 16.42
N ALA A 7 6.40 -1.50 16.99
CA ALA A 7 5.13 -1.22 16.31
C ALA A 7 5.27 -0.24 15.14
N VAL A 8 5.95 0.90 15.34
CA VAL A 8 6.14 1.91 14.28
C VAL A 8 6.98 1.37 13.11
N PRO A 9 8.09 0.65 13.35
CA PRO A 9 8.79 -0.08 12.28
C PRO A 9 7.89 -1.07 11.54
N SER A 10 7.09 -1.88 12.24
CA SER A 10 6.23 -2.91 11.60
C SER A 10 5.26 -2.28 10.61
N ILE A 11 4.55 -1.22 11.03
CA ILE A 11 3.60 -0.46 10.19
C ILE A 11 4.25 0.06 8.92
N ASN A 12 5.42 0.69 9.06
CA ASN A 12 6.14 1.26 7.92
C ASN A 12 6.54 0.18 6.92
N GLU A 13 6.98 -0.99 7.41
CA GLU A 13 7.36 -2.11 6.56
C GLU A 13 6.13 -2.76 5.89
N ALA A 14 4.99 -2.94 6.60
CA ALA A 14 3.75 -3.45 6.03
C ALA A 14 3.21 -2.54 4.90
N HIS A 15 3.19 -1.23 5.11
CA HIS A 15 2.82 -0.27 4.07
C HIS A 15 3.77 -0.30 2.88
N ALA A 16 5.08 -0.42 3.13
CA ALA A 16 6.08 -0.50 2.06
C ALA A 16 5.92 -1.78 1.22
N ILE A 17 5.64 -2.92 1.86
CA ILE A 17 5.33 -4.19 1.18
C ILE A 17 4.11 -4.03 0.28
N ASN A 18 3.00 -3.50 0.81
CA ASN A 18 1.78 -3.29 0.04
C ASN A 18 2.01 -2.37 -1.18
N ALA A 19 2.72 -1.27 -0.98
CA ALA A 19 3.06 -0.34 -2.07
C ALA A 19 3.94 -0.98 -3.15
N LEU A 20 4.91 -1.83 -2.77
CA LEU A 20 5.76 -2.53 -3.73
C LEU A 20 5.00 -3.56 -4.56
N VAL A 21 4.04 -4.29 -3.97
CA VAL A 21 3.19 -5.23 -4.71
C VAL A 21 2.36 -4.50 -5.78
N MET A 22 1.76 -3.35 -5.44
CA MET A 22 1.03 -2.52 -6.41
C MET A 22 1.93 -1.98 -7.52
N ARG A 23 3.15 -1.49 -7.17
CA ARG A 23 4.12 -1.02 -8.18
C ARG A 23 4.63 -2.13 -9.08
N ALA A 24 4.85 -3.32 -8.54
CA ALA A 24 5.22 -4.49 -9.33
C ALA A 24 4.11 -4.85 -10.32
N ARG A 25 2.84 -4.75 -9.92
CA ARG A 25 1.68 -4.96 -10.81
C ARG A 25 1.67 -3.99 -11.98
N LEU A 26 2.01 -2.72 -11.77
CA LEU A 26 2.13 -1.73 -12.86
C LEU A 26 3.18 -2.13 -13.90
N TRP A 27 4.32 -2.69 -13.48
CA TRP A 27 5.34 -3.16 -14.42
C TRP A 27 4.91 -4.39 -15.20
N GLN A 28 4.16 -5.31 -14.58
CA GLN A 28 3.55 -6.42 -15.30
C GLN A 28 2.57 -5.91 -16.37
N PHE A 29 1.79 -4.88 -16.04
CA PHE A 29 0.89 -4.25 -17.01
C PHE A 29 1.66 -3.62 -18.18
N ARG A 30 2.69 -2.82 -17.89
CA ARG A 30 3.56 -2.22 -18.91
C ARG A 30 4.22 -3.25 -19.83
N PHE A 31 4.57 -4.42 -19.30
CA PHE A 31 5.11 -5.52 -20.11
C PHE A 31 4.11 -6.03 -21.16
N ILE A 32 2.83 -6.13 -20.78
CA ILE A 32 1.76 -6.68 -21.64
C ILE A 32 1.36 -5.68 -22.73
N THR A 33 1.46 -4.38 -22.44
CA THR A 33 1.14 -3.31 -23.38
C THR A 33 2.35 -2.78 -24.15
N ALA A 34 3.53 -3.37 -23.96
CA ALA A 34 4.75 -2.93 -24.61
C ALA A 34 4.70 -3.24 -26.11
N ASP A 35 5.00 -2.24 -26.94
CA ASP A 35 4.96 -2.36 -28.41
C ASP A 35 6.17 -3.10 -28.98
N GLY A 36 7.24 -3.25 -28.18
CA GLY A 36 8.48 -3.88 -28.63
C GLY A 36 9.34 -4.46 -27.51
N GLU A 37 10.37 -5.19 -27.92
CA GLU A 37 11.24 -5.95 -27.00
C GLU A 37 12.04 -5.05 -26.05
N ALA A 38 12.40 -3.83 -26.46
CA ALA A 38 13.09 -2.88 -25.57
C ALA A 38 12.24 -2.47 -24.36
N GLU A 39 10.95 -2.22 -24.57
CA GLU A 39 10.01 -1.86 -23.50
C GLU A 39 9.71 -3.06 -22.60
N LYS A 40 9.57 -4.26 -23.17
CA LYS A 40 9.43 -5.51 -22.40
C LYS A 40 10.66 -5.78 -21.53
N ALA A 41 11.87 -5.54 -22.07
CA ALA A 41 13.12 -5.68 -21.33
C ALA A 41 13.17 -4.67 -20.16
N LEU A 42 12.77 -3.42 -20.39
CA LEU A 42 12.68 -2.39 -19.34
C LEU A 42 11.68 -2.78 -18.25
N ALA A 43 10.49 -3.26 -18.63
CA ALA A 43 9.48 -3.70 -17.67
C ALA A 43 9.96 -4.91 -16.86
N THR A 44 10.67 -5.85 -17.49
CA THR A 44 11.27 -7.01 -16.83
C THR A 44 12.33 -6.60 -15.81
N LYS A 45 13.25 -5.71 -16.22
CA LYS A 45 14.27 -5.16 -15.31
C LYS A 45 13.63 -4.44 -14.13
N SER A 46 12.67 -3.57 -14.39
CA SER A 46 12.02 -2.77 -13.34
C SER A 46 11.21 -3.64 -12.38
N PHE A 47 10.54 -4.69 -12.87
CA PHE A 47 9.89 -5.68 -12.01
C PHE A 47 10.91 -6.38 -11.11
N SER A 48 12.06 -6.80 -11.65
CA SER A 48 13.09 -7.49 -10.86
C SER A 48 13.66 -6.61 -9.73
N GLU A 49 13.83 -5.31 -9.98
CA GLU A 49 14.25 -4.35 -8.95
C GLU A 49 13.19 -4.20 -7.85
N MET A 50 11.90 -4.13 -8.21
CA MET A 50 10.82 -4.10 -7.23
C MET A 50 10.71 -5.40 -6.45
N ASP A 51 10.94 -6.55 -7.09
CA ASP A 51 10.90 -7.86 -6.45
C ASP A 51 12.04 -8.06 -5.44
N ALA A 52 13.24 -7.61 -5.79
CA ALA A 52 14.37 -7.59 -4.87
C ALA A 52 14.08 -6.71 -3.64
N ALA A 53 13.59 -5.48 -3.88
CA ALA A 53 13.19 -4.58 -2.79
C ALA A 53 12.07 -5.18 -1.93
N LEU A 54 11.10 -5.87 -2.53
CA LEU A 54 10.04 -6.58 -1.82
C LEU A 54 10.60 -7.70 -0.94
N GLY A 55 11.55 -8.49 -1.46
CA GLY A 55 12.26 -9.52 -0.70
C GLY A 55 12.97 -8.96 0.53
N GLU A 56 13.68 -7.84 0.38
CA GLU A 56 14.33 -7.17 1.51
C GLU A 56 13.34 -6.67 2.56
N ARG A 57 12.21 -6.09 2.12
CA ARG A 57 11.15 -5.60 3.03
C ARG A 57 10.51 -6.75 3.81
N MET A 58 10.22 -7.86 3.13
CA MET A 58 9.71 -9.07 3.78
C MET A 58 10.70 -9.61 4.82
N ALA A 59 12.00 -9.62 4.52
CA ALA A 59 13.02 -10.07 5.47
C ALA A 59 13.10 -9.16 6.71
N ARG A 60 13.01 -7.83 6.53
CA ARG A 60 12.94 -6.87 7.65
C ARG A 60 11.69 -7.06 8.49
N TYR A 61 10.52 -7.16 7.85
CA TYR A 61 9.24 -7.34 8.54
C TYR A 61 9.24 -8.61 9.41
N ARG A 62 9.83 -9.71 8.92
CA ARG A 62 9.94 -10.96 9.68
C ARG A 62 10.61 -10.77 11.06
N GLY A 63 11.57 -9.86 11.18
CA GLY A 63 12.24 -9.56 12.46
C GLY A 63 11.42 -8.70 13.42
N LEU A 64 10.28 -8.15 12.97
CA LEU A 64 9.39 -7.27 13.73
C LEU A 64 8.14 -7.98 14.24
N ILE A 65 7.91 -9.22 13.80
CA ILE A 65 6.73 -9.99 14.18
C ILE A 65 6.71 -10.21 15.69
N SER A 66 5.62 -9.80 16.31
CA SER A 66 5.47 -9.74 17.77
C SER A 66 4.32 -10.60 18.30
N SER A 67 3.47 -11.14 17.42
CA SER A 67 2.31 -11.94 17.81
C SER A 67 2.07 -13.15 16.90
N PRO A 68 1.42 -14.24 17.39
CA PRO A 68 1.07 -15.39 16.57
C PRO A 68 0.14 -15.07 15.40
N ALA A 69 -0.79 -14.12 15.59
CA ALA A 69 -1.72 -13.69 14.54
C ALA A 69 -0.97 -12.96 13.40
N GLU A 70 0.01 -12.12 13.75
CA GLU A 70 0.89 -11.45 12.79
C GLU A 70 1.75 -12.47 12.01
N GLU A 71 2.29 -13.49 12.68
CA GLU A 71 3.04 -14.59 12.03
C GLU A 71 2.17 -15.35 11.03
N GLU A 72 0.91 -15.67 11.37
CA GLU A 72 -0.02 -16.37 10.47
C GLU A 72 -0.32 -15.54 9.21
N ILE A 73 -0.65 -14.25 9.37
CA ILE A 73 -0.92 -13.35 8.26
C ILE A 73 0.34 -13.18 7.40
N PHE A 74 1.51 -13.01 8.01
CA PHE A 74 2.77 -12.88 7.31
C PHE A 74 3.16 -14.15 6.54
N GLY A 75 2.92 -15.34 7.13
CA GLY A 75 3.10 -16.62 6.45
C GLY A 75 2.22 -16.75 5.21
N SER A 76 0.94 -16.39 5.33
CA SER A 76 -0.01 -16.34 4.21
C SER A 76 0.43 -15.35 3.12
N LEU A 77 0.86 -14.15 3.50
CA LEU A 77 1.38 -13.14 2.58
C LEU A 77 2.62 -13.65 1.85
N SER A 78 3.55 -14.29 2.57
CA SER A 78 4.78 -14.87 2.00
C SER A 78 4.45 -15.91 0.93
N ALA A 79 3.52 -16.83 1.21
CA ALA A 79 3.08 -17.84 0.24
C ALA A 79 2.45 -17.19 -1.01
N ARG A 80 1.66 -16.13 -0.84
CA ARG A 80 1.04 -15.41 -1.95
C ARG A 80 2.04 -14.64 -2.80
N ILE A 81 3.07 -14.05 -2.20
CA ILE A 81 4.17 -13.40 -2.93
C ILE A 81 4.94 -14.43 -3.77
N VAL A 82 5.16 -15.64 -3.26
CA VAL A 82 5.75 -16.73 -4.06
C VAL A 82 4.87 -17.07 -5.26
N ALA A 83 3.55 -17.21 -5.06
CA ALA A 83 2.61 -17.43 -6.17
C ALA A 83 2.62 -16.28 -7.19
N PHE A 84 2.65 -15.03 -6.72
CA PHE A 84 2.72 -13.84 -7.56
C PHE A 84 3.99 -13.80 -8.43
N ARG A 85 5.14 -14.24 -7.88
CA ARG A 85 6.40 -14.40 -8.64
C ARG A 85 6.31 -15.52 -9.68
N ALA A 86 5.70 -16.65 -9.31
CA ALA A 86 5.48 -17.76 -10.23
C ALA A 86 4.56 -17.35 -11.40
N ASP A 87 3.51 -16.57 -11.11
CA ASP A 87 2.61 -16.02 -12.13
C ASP A 87 3.35 -15.10 -13.10
N TRP A 88 4.27 -14.27 -12.60
CA TRP A 88 5.11 -13.44 -13.46
C TRP A 88 6.03 -14.27 -14.36
N ALA A 89 6.67 -15.31 -13.83
CA ALA A 89 7.49 -16.21 -14.62
C ALA A 89 6.67 -16.90 -15.72
N ARG A 90 5.45 -17.36 -15.39
CA ARG A 90 4.53 -17.99 -16.34
C ARG A 90 4.06 -17.02 -17.42
N LEU A 91 3.64 -15.81 -17.06
CA LEU A 91 3.16 -14.80 -18.00
C LEU A 91 4.19 -14.53 -19.12
N LYS A 92 5.47 -14.40 -18.77
CA LYS A 92 6.55 -14.17 -19.75
C LYS A 92 6.78 -15.34 -20.70
N GLY A 93 6.38 -16.54 -20.34
CA GLY A 93 6.53 -17.74 -21.15
C GLY A 93 5.33 -18.06 -22.05
N LEU A 94 4.26 -17.25 -22.00
CA LEU A 94 3.08 -17.49 -22.83
C LEU A 94 3.36 -17.10 -24.30
N PRO A 95 2.88 -17.89 -25.28
CA PRO A 95 3.27 -17.78 -26.68
C PRO A 95 2.57 -16.65 -27.46
N GLY A 96 1.46 -16.12 -26.95
CA GLY A 96 0.66 -15.14 -27.69
C GLY A 96 -0.14 -14.18 -26.82
N GLN A 97 -0.48 -13.01 -27.39
CA GLN A 97 -1.16 -11.92 -26.68
C GLN A 97 -2.53 -12.34 -26.11
N ALA A 98 -3.30 -13.17 -26.84
CA ALA A 98 -4.61 -13.62 -26.36
C ALA A 98 -4.49 -14.47 -25.08
N GLU A 99 -3.47 -15.31 -24.99
CA GLU A 99 -3.20 -16.13 -23.80
C GLU A 99 -2.67 -15.29 -22.65
N ILE A 100 -1.78 -14.34 -22.94
CA ILE A 100 -1.28 -13.34 -21.98
C ILE A 100 -2.45 -12.56 -21.37
N ASP A 101 -3.33 -12.02 -22.20
CA ASP A 101 -4.49 -11.26 -21.75
C ASP A 101 -5.45 -12.11 -20.90
N ALA A 102 -5.75 -13.34 -21.34
CA ALA A 102 -6.61 -14.25 -20.59
C ALA A 102 -6.01 -14.62 -19.23
N TYR A 103 -4.71 -14.93 -19.20
CA TYR A 103 -3.99 -15.27 -17.97
C TYR A 103 -3.91 -14.10 -16.99
N PHE A 104 -3.54 -12.93 -17.51
CA PHE A 104 -3.36 -11.71 -16.73
C PHE A 104 -4.66 -11.26 -16.06
N ARG A 105 -5.79 -11.36 -16.76
CA ARG A 105 -7.12 -10.97 -16.27
C ARG A 105 -7.76 -12.01 -15.34
N GLY A 106 -7.46 -13.29 -15.56
CA GLY A 106 -8.03 -14.39 -14.80
C GLY A 106 -7.14 -14.81 -13.63
N PRO A 107 -6.43 -15.96 -13.72
CA PRO A 107 -5.69 -16.53 -12.59
C PRO A 107 -4.71 -15.56 -11.92
N MET A 108 -3.92 -14.82 -12.70
CA MET A 108 -2.89 -13.94 -12.16
C MET A 108 -3.49 -12.73 -11.42
N ASN A 109 -4.62 -12.20 -11.90
CA ASN A 109 -5.33 -11.13 -11.21
C ASN A 109 -5.94 -11.62 -9.88
N ALA A 110 -6.40 -12.87 -9.82
CA ALA A 110 -6.90 -13.46 -8.59
C ALA A 110 -5.78 -13.58 -7.53
N THR A 111 -4.59 -14.05 -7.93
CA THR A 111 -3.41 -14.07 -7.05
C THR A 111 -3.04 -12.67 -6.56
N TYR A 112 -2.99 -11.69 -7.47
CA TYR A 112 -2.71 -10.29 -7.12
C TYR A 112 -3.71 -9.74 -6.10
N ARG A 113 -5.02 -9.88 -6.35
CA ARG A 113 -6.08 -9.41 -5.44
C ARG A 113 -5.97 -10.05 -4.06
N ALA A 114 -5.69 -11.35 -4.01
CA ALA A 114 -5.54 -12.03 -2.73
C ALA A 114 -4.26 -11.60 -2.00
N THR A 115 -3.20 -11.25 -2.73
CA THR A 115 -1.96 -10.70 -2.16
C THR A 115 -2.18 -9.34 -1.54
N ILE A 116 -2.83 -8.40 -2.24
CA ILE A 116 -3.14 -7.05 -1.70
C ILE A 116 -4.14 -7.11 -0.55
N ASP A 117 -5.12 -8.02 -0.58
CA ASP A 117 -6.04 -8.24 0.54
C ASP A 117 -5.28 -8.70 1.80
N THR A 118 -4.35 -9.65 1.63
CA THR A 118 -3.55 -10.16 2.75
C THR A 118 -2.57 -9.10 3.27
N ALA A 119 -1.93 -8.33 2.38
CA ALA A 119 -1.10 -7.20 2.77
C ALA A 119 -1.91 -6.11 3.51
N GLY A 120 -3.15 -5.86 3.07
CA GLY A 120 -4.08 -4.95 3.72
C GLY A 120 -4.48 -5.40 5.12
N LYS A 121 -4.68 -6.71 5.33
CA LYS A 121 -4.92 -7.29 6.67
C LYS A 121 -3.74 -7.07 7.62
N LEU A 122 -2.52 -7.18 7.12
CA LEU A 122 -1.31 -6.91 7.89
C LEU A 122 -1.26 -5.45 8.35
N VAL A 123 -1.48 -4.51 7.42
CA VAL A 123 -1.58 -3.07 7.73
C VAL A 123 -2.70 -2.77 8.73
N ALA A 124 -3.86 -3.42 8.58
CA ALA A 124 -5.00 -3.22 9.48
C ALA A 124 -4.73 -3.71 10.90
N LEU A 125 -4.04 -4.84 11.06
CA LEU A 125 -3.62 -5.36 12.36
C LEU A 125 -2.74 -4.33 13.09
N ASP A 126 -1.77 -3.77 12.38
CA ASP A 126 -0.85 -2.79 12.97
C ASP A 126 -1.55 -1.46 13.32
N ALA A 127 -2.55 -1.06 12.53
CA ALA A 127 -3.37 0.13 12.80
C ALA A 127 -4.20 -0.02 14.10
N VAL A 128 -4.75 -1.21 14.35
CA VAL A 128 -5.47 -1.50 15.60
C VAL A 128 -4.53 -1.44 16.81
N ALA A 129 -3.29 -1.93 16.67
CA ALA A 129 -2.28 -1.83 17.71
C ALA A 129 -1.96 -0.36 18.06
N MET A 130 -1.81 0.52 17.05
CA MET A 130 -1.64 1.96 17.29
C MET A 130 -2.83 2.60 18.01
N LEU A 131 -4.05 2.24 17.60
CA LEU A 131 -5.25 2.78 18.24
C LEU A 131 -5.30 2.39 19.72
N ALA A 132 -4.97 1.13 20.05
CA ALA A 132 -4.88 0.67 21.44
C ALA A 132 -3.86 1.48 22.25
N VAL A 133 -2.68 1.75 21.68
CA VAL A 133 -1.64 2.58 22.32
C VAL A 133 -2.15 4.00 22.56
N LEU A 134 -2.79 4.62 21.56
CA LEU A 134 -3.34 5.97 21.67
C LEU A 134 -4.39 6.07 22.78
N VAL A 135 -5.29 5.08 22.86
CA VAL A 135 -6.30 4.99 23.92
C VAL A 135 -5.65 4.88 25.30
N LEU A 136 -4.64 4.02 25.46
CA LEU A 136 -3.91 3.87 26.73
C LEU A 136 -3.22 5.17 27.17
N VAL A 137 -2.56 5.88 26.24
CA VAL A 137 -1.91 7.18 26.52
C VAL A 137 -2.95 8.22 26.94
N THR A 138 -4.10 8.23 26.28
CA THR A 138 -5.20 9.16 26.61
C THR A 138 -5.75 8.89 28.00
N LEU A 139 -6.00 7.62 28.35
CA LEU A 139 -6.47 7.22 29.68
C LEU A 139 -5.46 7.57 30.77
N ALA A 140 -4.17 7.31 30.55
CA ALA A 140 -3.11 7.68 31.50
C ALA A 140 -3.05 9.20 31.74
N THR A 141 -3.22 9.99 30.68
CA THR A 141 -3.26 11.46 30.76
C THR A 141 -4.47 11.93 31.58
N VAL A 142 -5.65 11.40 31.29
CA VAL A 142 -6.88 11.72 32.05
C VAL A 142 -6.72 11.33 33.52
N LEU A 143 -6.19 10.15 33.81
CA LEU A 143 -5.94 9.69 35.18
C LEU A 143 -4.94 10.60 35.90
N PHE A 144 -3.85 11.00 35.23
CA PHE A 144 -2.88 11.94 35.79
C PHE A 144 -3.51 13.29 36.12
N CYS A 145 -4.35 13.83 35.23
CA CYS A 145 -5.11 15.05 35.48
C CYS A 145 -6.04 14.90 36.70
N LEU A 146 -6.76 13.78 36.81
CA LEU A 146 -7.63 13.51 37.96
C LEU A 146 -6.85 13.41 39.28
N VAL A 147 -5.73 12.68 39.31
CA VAL A 147 -4.88 12.55 40.50
C VAL A 147 -4.24 13.88 40.91
N ARG A 148 -3.82 14.71 39.95
CA ARG A 148 -3.27 16.05 40.21
C ARG A 148 -4.32 17.03 40.74
N VAL A 149 -5.57 16.94 40.28
CA VAL A 149 -6.68 17.76 40.81
C VAL A 149 -7.07 17.32 42.22
N VAL A 150 -6.97 16.03 42.53
CA VAL A 150 -7.35 15.45 43.85
C VAL A 150 -6.25 15.59 44.90
N ARG A 151 -5.01 15.89 44.53
CA ARG A 151 -4.06 16.45 45.50
C ARG A 151 -4.42 17.92 45.69
N PRO A 152 -5.10 18.31 46.80
CA PRO A 152 -5.27 19.72 47.08
C PRO A 152 -3.87 20.32 47.04
N HIS A 153 -3.76 21.40 46.28
CA HIS A 153 -2.62 22.29 46.38
C HIS A 153 -2.68 22.83 47.80
N ASP A 154 -2.13 22.08 48.76
CA ASP A 154 -2.00 22.46 50.15
C ASP A 154 -0.95 23.57 50.15
N ARG A 155 -1.42 24.74 49.73
CA ARG A 155 -0.74 26.02 49.75
C ARG A 155 -0.76 26.47 51.20
N ARG A 156 -0.03 25.74 52.02
CA ARG A 156 0.41 26.15 53.34
C ARG A 156 1.92 26.21 53.32
N ASP A 157 2.44 27.25 52.68
CA ASP A 157 3.67 27.88 53.11
C ASP A 157 3.44 29.38 53.08
N ALA A 158 3.52 29.95 54.27
CA ALA A 158 3.41 31.36 54.56
C ALA A 158 4.37 32.17 53.68
N LEU A 159 3.97 33.37 53.31
CA LEU A 159 4.83 34.41 52.75
C LEU A 159 5.77 34.92 53.87
N PRO A 160 7.10 34.75 53.79
CA PRO A 160 8.02 35.61 54.51
C PRO A 160 8.52 36.69 53.54
N GLY A 161 8.16 37.94 53.84
CA GLY A 161 9.03 39.09 53.54
C GLY A 161 9.17 39.50 52.07
N LEU A 162 8.45 40.56 51.72
CA LEU A 162 8.82 41.49 50.65
C LEU A 162 10.26 41.99 50.88
N ALA A 163 11.19 41.66 49.99
CA ALA A 163 12.42 42.41 49.79
C ALA A 163 12.56 42.71 48.29
N LEU A 164 12.16 43.93 47.92
CA LEU A 164 12.43 44.56 46.64
C LEU A 164 13.95 44.71 46.48
N GLY A 165 14.52 44.05 45.47
CA GLY A 165 15.85 44.34 44.93
C GLY A 165 15.73 44.67 43.44
N PRO A 166 16.24 45.82 42.96
CA PRO A 166 16.19 46.20 41.56
C PRO A 166 17.36 45.60 40.76
N ASP A 167 17.14 45.54 39.44
CA ASP A 167 18.12 45.43 38.36
C ASP A 167 18.77 44.06 38.10
N ILE A 168 18.12 43.29 37.21
CA ILE A 168 18.82 42.38 36.30
C ILE A 168 18.39 42.70 34.86
N PRO A 169 19.34 42.97 33.94
CA PRO A 169 19.05 43.42 32.60
C PRO A 169 18.42 42.33 31.73
N ILE A 170 17.38 42.75 31.02
CA ILE A 170 16.73 42.07 29.90
C ILE A 170 17.79 41.87 28.81
N GLY A 171 18.34 40.67 28.71
CA GLY A 171 19.40 40.40 27.76
C GLY A 171 19.76 38.93 27.67
N MET A 172 18.84 38.07 27.20
CA MET A 172 19.29 36.80 26.62
C MET A 172 18.37 36.32 25.50
N ARG A 173 18.98 36.28 24.32
CA ARG A 173 18.47 35.78 23.05
C ARG A 173 18.14 34.29 23.19
N CYS A 174 16.89 33.91 23.00
CA CYS A 174 16.60 32.54 22.55
C CYS A 174 16.88 32.50 21.06
N ALA A 175 18.04 31.93 20.72
CA ALA A 175 18.40 31.54 19.38
C ALA A 175 17.26 30.71 18.78
N ALA A 176 16.67 31.22 17.71
CA ALA A 176 15.83 30.45 16.83
C ALA A 176 16.67 29.30 16.28
N THR A 177 16.52 28.11 16.86
CA THR A 177 17.04 26.88 16.28
C THR A 177 16.28 26.67 14.98
N GLY A 178 16.88 27.16 13.88
CA GLY A 178 16.46 26.90 12.51
C GLY A 178 16.62 25.42 12.23
N GLN A 179 15.70 24.61 12.75
CA GLN A 179 15.54 23.22 12.40
C GLN A 179 14.90 23.22 11.00
N ARG A 180 15.78 23.39 10.01
CA ARG A 180 15.48 23.24 8.59
C ARG A 180 15.13 21.76 8.40
N LEU A 181 13.88 21.41 8.68
CA LEU A 181 13.28 20.16 8.26
C LEU A 181 13.40 20.15 6.74
N THR A 182 14.41 19.45 6.24
CA THR A 182 14.42 18.96 4.88
C THR A 182 13.28 17.95 4.78
N GLN A 183 12.05 18.46 4.69
CA GLN A 183 10.92 17.73 4.14
C GLN A 183 11.37 17.32 2.74
N ARG A 184 11.88 16.10 2.62
CA ARG A 184 11.92 15.43 1.32
C ARG A 184 10.48 15.49 0.82
N PRO A 185 10.22 16.02 -0.39
CA PRO A 185 8.87 16.04 -0.92
C PRO A 185 8.35 14.60 -0.92
N GLN A 186 7.22 14.40 -0.25
CA GLN A 186 6.41 13.19 -0.30
C GLN A 186 5.93 13.02 -1.75
N ARG A 187 6.82 12.56 -2.62
CA ARG A 187 6.51 12.26 -4.03
C ARG A 187 5.65 11.00 -4.17
N SER A 188 5.38 10.27 -3.09
CA SER A 188 4.67 8.99 -3.12
C SER A 188 3.15 9.13 -3.30
N THR A 189 2.51 10.18 -2.78
CA THR A 189 1.04 10.27 -2.78
C THR A 189 0.44 10.70 -4.12
N LEU A 190 1.19 11.45 -4.93
CA LEU A 190 0.74 11.87 -6.27
C LEU A 190 0.66 10.66 -7.23
N TRP A 191 1.67 9.79 -7.16
CA TRP A 191 1.74 8.58 -7.99
C TRP A 191 0.63 7.58 -7.66
N ASP A 192 0.26 7.42 -6.39
CA ASP A 192 -0.81 6.50 -5.99
C ASP A 192 -2.19 6.95 -6.49
N ARG A 193 -2.45 8.26 -6.52
CA ARG A 193 -3.72 8.83 -7.05
C ARG A 193 -3.82 8.72 -8.57
N ASP A 194 -2.77 9.12 -9.28
CA ASP A 194 -2.75 9.07 -10.75
C ASP A 194 -2.78 7.61 -11.24
N PHE A 195 -2.19 6.68 -10.47
CA PHE A 195 -2.26 5.25 -10.74
C PHE A 195 -3.67 4.69 -10.57
N ALA A 196 -4.37 5.00 -9.46
CA ALA A 196 -5.75 4.53 -9.28
C ALA A 196 -6.68 5.03 -10.41
N ILE A 197 -6.47 6.27 -10.88
CA ILE A 197 -7.21 6.84 -12.00
C ILE A 197 -6.83 6.15 -13.32
N ALA A 198 -5.55 5.92 -13.58
CA ALA A 198 -5.08 5.23 -14.79
C ALA A 198 -5.54 3.77 -14.84
N GLU A 199 -5.51 3.07 -13.70
CA GLU A 199 -6.01 1.70 -13.55
C GLU A 199 -7.52 1.65 -13.78
N GLN A 200 -8.31 2.54 -13.15
CA GLN A 200 -9.75 2.62 -13.38
C GLN A 200 -10.08 2.97 -14.85
N ALA A 201 -9.41 3.95 -15.43
CA ALA A 201 -9.65 4.35 -16.82
C ALA A 201 -9.26 3.23 -17.82
N TRP A 202 -8.27 2.40 -17.49
CA TRP A 202 -7.91 1.24 -18.28
C TRP A 202 -8.89 0.09 -18.10
N LEU A 203 -9.29 -0.23 -16.86
CA LEU A 203 -10.34 -1.21 -16.56
C LEU A 203 -11.63 -0.84 -17.30
N GLN A 204 -11.99 0.44 -17.33
CA GLN A 204 -13.14 0.96 -18.05
C GLN A 204 -12.99 0.75 -19.57
N ARG A 205 -11.88 1.21 -20.17
CA ARG A 205 -11.60 1.01 -21.62
C ARG A 205 -11.60 -0.46 -22.02
N MET A 206 -11.17 -1.35 -21.13
CA MET A 206 -11.15 -2.79 -21.36
C MET A 206 -12.53 -3.44 -21.25
N CYS A 207 -13.35 -3.02 -20.29
CA CYS A 207 -14.76 -3.37 -20.23
C CYS A 207 -15.48 -2.93 -21.51
N ASP A 208 -15.25 -1.70 -21.95
CA ASP A 208 -15.84 -1.15 -23.17
C ASP A 208 -15.38 -1.90 -24.43
N SER A 209 -14.09 -2.27 -24.49
CA SER A 209 -13.53 -3.09 -25.58
C SER A 209 -14.09 -4.51 -25.63
N SER A 210 -14.37 -5.10 -24.46
CA SER A 210 -15.01 -6.42 -24.37
C SER A 210 -16.48 -6.39 -24.78
N ALA A 211 -17.20 -5.32 -24.40
CA ALA A 211 -18.58 -5.09 -24.79
C ALA A 211 -18.71 -4.81 -26.29
N THR A 212 -17.79 -4.03 -26.88
CA THR A 212 -17.75 -3.80 -28.34
C THR A 212 -17.39 -5.06 -29.10
N ARG A 213 -16.46 -5.90 -28.62
CA ARG A 213 -16.14 -7.19 -29.25
C ARG A 213 -17.32 -8.17 -29.18
N ALA A 214 -18.01 -8.26 -28.05
CA ALA A 214 -19.23 -9.07 -27.91
C ALA A 214 -20.36 -8.56 -28.83
N SER A 215 -20.54 -7.24 -28.92
CA SER A 215 -21.50 -6.63 -29.83
C SER A 215 -21.15 -6.88 -31.31
N ALA A 216 -19.87 -6.84 -31.67
CA ALA A 216 -19.42 -7.12 -33.04
C ALA A 216 -19.67 -8.60 -33.41
N GLU A 217 -19.40 -9.54 -32.51
CA GLU A 217 -19.73 -10.96 -32.72
C GLU A 217 -21.23 -11.20 -32.84
N GLN A 218 -22.05 -10.52 -32.03
CA GLN A 218 -23.50 -10.62 -32.11
C GLN A 218 -24.03 -10.11 -33.45
N SER A 219 -23.51 -8.97 -33.93
CA SER A 219 -23.82 -8.42 -35.26
C SER A 219 -23.41 -9.38 -36.37
N PHE A 220 -22.24 -10.03 -36.25
CA PHE A 220 -21.77 -11.01 -37.23
C PHE A 220 -22.63 -12.28 -37.27
N ARG A 221 -23.05 -12.80 -36.10
CA ARG A 221 -23.99 -13.94 -36.02
C ARG A 221 -25.35 -13.60 -36.63
N THR A 222 -25.84 -12.39 -36.36
CA THR A 222 -27.12 -11.90 -36.90
C THR A 222 -27.05 -11.76 -38.43
N ALA A 223 -25.97 -11.20 -38.95
CA ALA A 223 -25.73 -11.09 -40.39
C ALA A 223 -25.56 -12.46 -41.08
N ARG A 224 -24.94 -13.44 -40.41
CA ARG A 224 -24.83 -14.81 -40.94
C ARG A 224 -26.19 -15.53 -40.98
N ALA A 225 -27.04 -15.30 -39.98
CA ALA A 225 -28.38 -15.87 -39.92
C ALA A 225 -29.33 -15.29 -40.98
N SER A 226 -29.15 -14.03 -41.39
CA SER A 226 -29.92 -13.43 -42.48
C SER A 226 -29.47 -13.90 -43.87
N LEU A 227 -28.18 -14.17 -44.06
CA LEU A 227 -27.64 -14.66 -45.34
C LEU A 227 -27.92 -16.15 -45.61
N GLY A 228 -28.16 -16.96 -44.58
CA GLY A 228 -28.49 -18.39 -44.73
C GLY A 228 -29.90 -18.69 -45.26
N ARG A 229 -30.67 -17.68 -45.65
CA ARG A 229 -32.08 -17.82 -46.08
C ARG A 229 -32.30 -17.47 -47.56
N VAL A 230 -31.26 -17.51 -48.38
CA VAL A 230 -31.41 -17.44 -49.85
C VAL A 230 -31.67 -18.86 -50.34
N ALA A 231 -32.95 -19.19 -50.53
CA ALA A 231 -33.33 -20.42 -51.20
C ALA A 231 -32.84 -20.39 -52.66
N PRO A 232 -32.28 -21.49 -53.19
CA PRO A 232 -31.91 -21.55 -54.59
C PRO A 232 -33.16 -21.41 -55.45
N GLN A 233 -33.26 -20.33 -56.20
CA GLN A 233 -34.26 -20.23 -57.26
C GLN A 233 -33.89 -21.25 -58.34
N ARG A 234 -34.79 -22.21 -58.55
CA ARG A 234 -34.77 -23.14 -59.68
C ARG A 234 -35.46 -22.52 -60.86
#